data_AF-A0A9N9IJG9-F1
#
_entry.id   AF-A0A9N9IJG9-F1
#
_cell.length_a   1.000
_cell.length_b   1.000
_cell.length_c   1.000
_cell.angle_alpha   90.00
_cell.angle_beta   90.00
_cell.angle_gamma   90.00
#
_symmetry.space_group_name_H-M   'P 1'
#
loop_
_entity.id
_entity.type
_entity.pdbx_description
1 polymer ?
#
loop_
_entity_poly.entity_id
_entity_poly.type
_entity_poly.pdbx_seq_one_letter_code
_entity_poly.pdbx_strand_id
1 'polypeptide(L)'
;MKYLYVIIAISCALLNNTNAYQHDLVEPIDKPFVENYESKELSFLTFGDWGFAGVEVGQEEGNQNKVAKAMAKWSEQYHSNFVLSVGDHEGVSSVYDTKWEKVWKNAYQGRLAKIPWYNVAGNHDWYGNITAQIDYSLNFDSRYFFPSAYFVRESYF
;
A
#
# COMPACT_ATOMS: atom_id res chain seq x y z
N MET A 1 -17.84 -20.42 -51.31
CA MET A 1 -17.59 -19.08 -50.73
C MET A 1 -16.53 -19.24 -49.64
N LYS A 2 -15.38 -18.55 -49.76
CA LYS A 2 -14.34 -18.54 -48.72
C LYS A 2 -14.48 -17.22 -47.96
N TYR A 3 -14.75 -17.32 -46.66
CA TYR A 3 -14.77 -16.14 -45.78
C TYR A 3 -13.34 -15.82 -45.35
N LEU A 4 -12.98 -14.55 -45.45
CA LEU A 4 -11.77 -14.00 -44.85
C LEU A 4 -12.14 -13.49 -43.46
N TYR A 5 -11.56 -14.07 -42.43
CA TYR A 5 -11.66 -13.56 -41.07
C TYR A 5 -10.40 -12.75 -40.77
N VAL A 6 -10.57 -11.46 -40.48
CA VAL A 6 -9.49 -10.58 -40.01
C VAL A 6 -9.73 -10.36 -38.53
N ILE A 7 -8.81 -10.86 -37.70
CA ILE A 7 -8.76 -10.58 -36.27
C ILE A 7 -7.72 -9.49 -36.07
N ILE A 8 -8.16 -8.32 -35.62
CA ILE A 8 -7.26 -7.25 -35.18
C ILE A 8 -7.20 -7.33 -33.67
N ALA A 9 -6.11 -7.89 -33.14
CA ALA A 9 -5.79 -7.83 -31.73
C ALA A 9 -4.91 -6.60 -31.50
N ILE A 10 -5.44 -5.58 -30.83
CA ILE A 10 -4.63 -4.47 -30.32
C ILE A 10 -4.09 -4.93 -28.97
N SER A 11 -2.86 -5.45 -28.94
CA SER A 11 -2.14 -5.66 -27.70
C SER A 11 -1.49 -4.34 -27.29
N CYS A 12 -2.04 -3.68 -26.28
CA CYS A 12 -1.34 -2.59 -25.61
C CYS A 12 -0.30 -3.23 -24.68
N ALA A 13 0.93 -3.42 -25.17
CA ALA A 13 2.05 -3.80 -24.33
C ALA A 13 2.61 -2.52 -23.67
N LEU A 14 2.14 -2.22 -22.46
CA LEU A 14 2.85 -1.31 -21.57
C LEU A 14 4.15 -2.01 -21.17
N LEU A 15 5.26 -1.64 -21.80
CA LEU A 15 6.59 -2.06 -21.39
C LEU A 15 6.95 -1.30 -20.11
N ASN A 16 6.41 -1.72 -18.97
CA ASN A 16 6.91 -1.28 -17.68
C ASN A 16 8.20 -2.07 -17.41
N ASN A 17 9.35 -1.43 -17.58
CA ASN A 17 10.62 -1.92 -17.02
C ASN A 17 10.56 -1.74 -15.50
N THR A 18 9.82 -2.59 -14.79
CA THR A 18 9.60 -2.48 -13.34
C THR A 18 10.76 -2.99 -12.50
N ASN A 19 11.76 -3.67 -13.10
CA ASN A 19 12.71 -4.52 -12.35
C ASN A 19 12.00 -5.50 -11.39
N ALA A 20 10.74 -5.83 -11.66
CA ALA A 20 9.96 -6.78 -10.87
C ALA A 20 10.59 -8.17 -10.94
N TYR A 21 10.45 -8.95 -9.88
CA TYR A 21 10.80 -10.36 -9.94
C TYR A 21 9.93 -11.05 -10.99
N GLN A 22 10.53 -12.04 -11.66
CA GLN A 22 9.81 -12.89 -12.57
C GLN A 22 8.69 -13.58 -11.78
N HIS A 23 7.43 -13.38 -12.19
CA HIS A 23 6.18 -13.82 -11.55
C HIS A 23 5.49 -12.85 -10.56
N ASP A 24 5.89 -11.59 -10.46
CA ASP A 24 5.12 -10.56 -9.74
C ASP A 24 3.86 -10.18 -10.52
N LEU A 25 2.90 -11.10 -10.48
CA LEU A 25 1.58 -10.95 -11.06
C LEU A 25 0.77 -10.05 -10.11
N VAL A 26 0.48 -8.84 -10.60
CA VAL A 26 -0.54 -7.91 -10.08
C VAL A 26 -1.97 -8.54 -10.11
N GLU A 27 -2.07 -9.79 -10.54
CA GLU A 27 -3.30 -10.52 -10.73
C GLU A 27 -4.07 -10.66 -9.41
N PRO A 28 -5.39 -10.40 -9.43
CA PRO A 28 -6.24 -10.63 -8.28
C PRO A 28 -6.14 -12.08 -7.80
N ILE A 29 -6.02 -12.24 -6.49
CA ILE A 29 -6.03 -13.56 -5.86
C ILE A 29 -7.50 -13.93 -5.61
N ASP A 30 -7.96 -15.01 -6.23
CA ASP A 30 -9.35 -15.53 -6.11
C ASP A 30 -9.59 -16.29 -4.80
N LYS A 31 -9.12 -15.70 -3.69
CA LYS A 31 -9.40 -16.14 -2.32
C LYS A 31 -9.15 -15.00 -1.35
N PRO A 32 -9.91 -14.93 -0.25
CA PRO A 32 -9.66 -13.94 0.78
C PRO A 32 -8.34 -14.22 1.52
N PHE A 33 -7.71 -13.14 1.98
CA PHE A 33 -6.67 -13.22 3.00
C PHE A 33 -7.33 -13.20 4.37
N VAL A 34 -7.19 -14.32 5.08
CA VAL A 34 -7.84 -14.53 6.38
C VAL A 34 -6.89 -14.15 7.52
N GLU A 35 -7.41 -13.45 8.52
CA GLU A 35 -6.74 -13.20 9.79
C GLU A 35 -7.65 -13.40 10.99
N ASN A 36 -7.04 -13.64 12.14
CA ASN A 36 -7.72 -13.81 13.42
C ASN A 36 -7.13 -12.84 14.43
N TYR A 37 -7.98 -12.06 15.08
CA TYR A 37 -7.61 -11.18 16.18
C TYR A 37 -8.02 -11.79 17.51
N GLU A 38 -7.21 -11.53 18.54
CA GLU A 38 -7.57 -11.83 19.93
C GLU A 38 -8.52 -10.76 20.51
N SER A 39 -8.63 -9.61 19.84
CA SER A 39 -9.52 -8.52 20.22
C SER A 39 -10.96 -8.93 19.99
N LYS A 40 -11.84 -8.63 20.95
CA LYS A 40 -13.29 -8.84 20.81
C LYS A 40 -14.00 -7.71 20.07
N GLU A 41 -13.27 -6.65 19.75
CA GLU A 41 -13.79 -5.44 19.10
C GLU A 41 -13.00 -5.15 17.83
N LEU A 42 -13.72 -4.76 16.78
CA LEU A 42 -13.16 -4.23 15.54
C LEU A 42 -12.79 -2.75 15.76
N SER A 43 -11.49 -2.47 15.92
CA SER A 43 -10.94 -1.12 16.04
C SER A 43 -9.88 -0.91 14.97
N PHE A 44 -10.04 0.08 14.10
CA PHE A 44 -9.07 0.36 13.05
C PHE A 44 -9.03 1.86 12.72
N LEU A 45 -7.95 2.27 12.06
CA LEU A 45 -7.80 3.60 11.50
C LEU A 45 -7.97 3.55 9.99
N THR A 46 -8.50 4.60 9.40
CA THR A 46 -8.49 4.81 7.94
C THR A 46 -7.76 6.10 7.62
N PHE A 47 -6.96 6.11 6.56
CA PHE A 47 -6.19 7.28 6.12
C PHE A 47 -5.84 7.15 4.62
N GLY A 48 -5.53 8.25 3.94
CA GLY A 48 -5.17 8.27 2.52
C GLY A 48 -4.38 9.53 2.17
N ASP A 49 -3.98 9.65 0.90
CA ASP A 49 -3.32 10.84 0.34
C ASP A 49 -2.09 11.25 1.18
N TRP A 50 -1.14 10.33 1.27
CA TRP A 50 0.08 10.44 2.06
C TRP A 50 1.30 10.20 1.16
N GLY A 51 2.50 10.05 1.71
CA GLY A 51 3.66 9.81 0.85
C GLY A 51 4.58 11.02 0.66
N PHE A 52 4.15 12.20 1.13
CA PHE A 52 4.93 13.42 1.04
C PHE A 52 5.87 13.61 2.25
N ALA A 53 7.18 13.49 1.99
CA ALA A 53 8.22 13.68 3.01
C ALA A 53 8.52 15.15 3.35
N GLY A 54 7.93 16.11 2.63
CA GLY A 54 8.33 17.51 2.67
C GLY A 54 7.63 18.34 3.76
N VAL A 55 8.07 19.59 3.85
CA VAL A 55 7.49 20.60 4.74
C VAL A 55 7.01 21.77 3.86
N GLU A 56 5.76 22.17 4.04
CA GLU A 56 5.19 23.30 3.30
C GLU A 56 5.73 24.64 3.78
N VAL A 57 5.62 25.67 2.94
CA VAL A 57 6.08 27.03 3.26
C VAL A 57 5.40 27.52 4.55
N GLY A 58 6.22 27.95 5.51
CA GLY A 58 5.74 28.44 6.80
C GLY A 58 5.43 27.35 7.84
N GLN A 59 5.70 26.09 7.54
CA GLN A 59 5.60 25.00 8.51
C GLN A 59 6.99 24.59 9.04
N GLU A 60 7.05 24.18 10.31
CA GLU A 60 8.25 23.60 10.92
C GLU A 60 8.30 22.06 10.77
N GLU A 61 7.14 21.44 10.58
CA GLU A 61 6.96 20.00 10.49
C GLU A 61 5.97 19.68 9.35
N GLY A 62 6.27 18.65 8.57
CA GLY A 62 5.42 18.19 7.48
C GLY A 62 4.05 17.68 7.95
N ASN A 63 3.02 17.93 7.15
CA ASN A 63 1.63 17.56 7.45
C ASN A 63 1.48 16.07 7.75
N GLN A 64 2.17 15.20 7.00
CA GLN A 64 2.13 13.76 7.24
C GLN A 64 2.61 13.38 8.65
N ASN A 65 3.70 13.98 9.15
CA ASN A 65 4.22 13.67 10.48
C ASN A 65 3.27 14.12 11.60
N LYS A 66 2.61 15.28 11.43
CA LYS A 66 1.58 15.74 12.37
C LYS A 66 0.42 14.75 12.45
N VAL A 67 -0.06 14.25 11.31
CA VAL A 67 -1.11 13.23 11.24
C VAL A 67 -0.64 11.91 11.84
N ALA A 68 0.58 11.47 11.52
CA ALA A 68 1.16 10.24 12.07
C ALA A 68 1.25 10.26 13.60
N LYS A 69 1.62 11.38 14.21
CA LYS A 69 1.62 11.56 15.68
C LYS A 69 0.21 11.44 16.27
N ALA A 70 -0.80 12.02 15.64
CA ALA A 70 -2.18 11.92 16.09
C ALA A 70 -2.71 10.48 15.96
N MET A 71 -2.43 9.83 14.83
CA MET A 71 -2.77 8.41 14.61
C MET A 71 -2.09 7.51 15.65
N ALA A 72 -0.82 7.75 15.99
CA ALA A 72 -0.10 6.95 16.97
C ALA A 72 -0.76 7.04 18.36
N LYS A 73 -1.04 8.27 18.82
CA LYS A 73 -1.74 8.49 20.09
C LYS A 73 -3.12 7.81 20.12
N TRP A 74 -3.89 7.95 19.04
CA TRP A 74 -5.21 7.34 18.94
C TRP A 74 -5.11 5.81 18.95
N SER A 75 -4.22 5.25 18.14
CA SER A 75 -4.01 3.81 18.04
C SER A 75 -3.63 3.23 19.40
N GLU A 76 -2.72 3.87 20.14
CA GLU A 76 -2.32 3.46 21.48
C GLU A 76 -3.47 3.49 22.47
N GLN A 77 -4.27 4.55 22.47
CA GLN A 77 -5.39 4.73 23.40
C GLN A 77 -6.54 3.73 23.15
N TYR A 78 -6.85 3.44 21.89
CA TYR A 78 -8.02 2.64 21.50
C TYR A 78 -7.66 1.26 20.95
N HIS A 79 -6.42 0.84 21.16
CA HIS A 79 -5.90 -0.46 20.75
C HIS A 79 -6.26 -0.87 19.32
N SER A 80 -6.10 0.03 18.34
CA SER A 80 -6.44 -0.28 16.94
C SER A 80 -5.74 -1.56 16.46
N ASN A 81 -6.47 -2.43 15.79
CA ASN A 81 -6.04 -3.75 15.34
C ASN A 81 -5.26 -3.69 14.03
N PHE A 82 -5.60 -2.71 13.17
CA PHE A 82 -4.96 -2.47 11.89
C PHE A 82 -5.20 -1.04 11.39
N VAL A 83 -4.57 -0.70 10.27
CA VAL A 83 -4.81 0.52 9.51
C VAL A 83 -5.26 0.17 8.10
N LEU A 84 -6.26 0.87 7.57
CA LEU A 84 -6.66 0.83 6.17
C LEU A 84 -6.12 2.08 5.45
N SER A 85 -5.18 1.91 4.53
CA SER A 85 -4.75 2.97 3.62
C SER A 85 -5.60 2.95 2.37
N VAL A 86 -6.22 4.08 2.02
CA VAL A 86 -7.04 4.22 0.80
C VAL A 86 -6.24 4.68 -0.43
N GLY A 87 -4.91 4.66 -0.33
CA GLY A 87 -4.00 4.90 -1.45
C GLY A 87 -3.39 6.29 -1.49
N ASP A 88 -2.71 6.53 -2.61
CA ASP A 88 -1.83 7.66 -2.87
C ASP A 88 -0.72 7.74 -1.81
N HIS A 89 0.26 6.82 -1.90
CA HIS A 89 1.55 6.89 -1.21
C HIS A 89 2.60 7.69 -2.04
N GLU A 90 2.14 8.46 -3.03
CA GLU A 90 2.96 9.19 -4.00
C GLU A 90 3.95 8.32 -4.79
N GLY A 91 3.71 7.01 -4.91
CA GLY A 91 4.56 6.11 -5.70
C GLY A 91 5.96 5.87 -5.14
N VAL A 92 6.63 4.84 -5.67
CA VAL A 92 8.05 4.53 -5.41
C VAL A 92 8.74 4.14 -6.71
N SER A 93 10.06 4.27 -6.74
CA SER A 93 10.88 3.87 -7.89
C SER A 93 11.27 2.38 -7.87
N SER A 94 11.47 1.80 -6.68
CA SER A 94 11.85 0.39 -6.48
C SER A 94 11.62 -0.06 -5.02
N VAL A 95 11.87 -1.33 -4.73
CA VAL A 95 11.89 -1.88 -3.35
C VAL A 95 12.98 -1.25 -2.47
N TYR A 96 13.98 -0.59 -3.08
CA TYR A 96 15.07 0.09 -2.39
C TYR A 96 14.90 1.62 -2.34
N ASP A 97 13.73 2.13 -2.72
CA ASP A 97 13.45 3.56 -2.67
C ASP A 97 13.59 4.10 -1.23
N THR A 98 14.29 5.23 -1.07
CA THR A 98 14.46 5.88 0.24
C THR A 98 13.15 6.33 0.89
N LYS A 99 12.05 6.43 0.11
CA LYS A 99 10.71 6.71 0.65
C LYS A 99 10.25 5.66 1.68
N TRP A 100 10.64 4.40 1.52
CA TRP A 100 10.33 3.35 2.50
C TRP A 100 10.85 3.65 3.90
N GLU A 101 12.03 4.28 4.00
CA GLU A 101 12.56 4.72 5.29
C GLU A 101 11.96 6.06 5.71
N LYS A 102 12.02 7.07 4.84
CA LYS A 102 11.66 8.46 5.20
C LYS A 102 10.17 8.64 5.47
N VAL A 103 9.33 8.03 4.66
CA VAL A 103 7.90 8.32 4.58
C VAL A 103 7.06 7.21 5.19
N TRP A 104 7.57 5.99 5.19
CA TRP A 104 6.88 4.84 5.74
C TRP A 104 7.37 4.51 7.16
N LYS A 105 8.60 4.00 7.32
CA LYS A 105 9.10 3.52 8.62
C LYS A 105 9.31 4.63 9.65
N ASN A 106 9.94 5.73 9.25
CA ASN A 106 10.26 6.81 10.19
C ASN A 106 9.03 7.65 10.58
N ALA A 107 8.02 7.73 9.72
CA ALA A 107 6.79 8.46 10.02
C ALA A 107 5.88 7.70 10.98
N TYR A 108 5.69 6.39 10.76
CA TYR A 108 4.68 5.59 11.47
C TYR A 108 5.29 4.64 12.48
N GLN A 109 5.44 5.13 13.72
CA GLN A 109 6.10 4.44 14.84
C GLN A 109 5.10 4.01 15.93
N GLY A 110 5.62 3.44 17.04
CA GLY A 110 4.79 3.06 18.19
C GLY A 110 3.85 1.90 17.86
N ARG A 111 2.57 2.00 18.26
CA ARG A 111 1.58 0.96 17.89
C ARG A 111 1.40 0.83 16.38
N LEU A 112 1.52 1.93 15.63
CA LEU A 112 1.42 1.91 14.16
C LEU A 112 2.51 1.07 13.48
N ALA A 113 3.65 0.85 14.15
CA ALA A 113 4.72 -0.03 13.68
C ALA A 113 4.50 -1.51 14.04
N LYS A 114 3.48 -1.83 14.84
CA LYS A 114 3.21 -3.17 15.38
C LYS A 114 1.94 -3.81 14.83
N ILE A 115 1.13 -3.02 14.12
CA ILE A 115 -0.14 -3.47 13.55
C ILE A 115 -0.04 -3.44 12.03
N PRO A 116 -0.71 -4.35 11.31
CA PRO A 116 -0.68 -4.36 9.85
C PRO A 116 -1.41 -3.16 9.25
N TRP A 117 -0.95 -2.76 8.07
CA TRP A 117 -1.56 -1.72 7.25
C TRP A 117 -1.99 -2.34 5.94
N TYR A 118 -3.29 -2.31 5.66
CA TYR A 118 -3.86 -2.80 4.41
C TYR A 118 -3.88 -1.64 3.42
N ASN A 119 -3.05 -1.75 2.39
CA ASN A 119 -2.88 -0.68 1.42
C ASN A 119 -3.52 -1.07 0.09
N VAL A 120 -4.03 -0.07 -0.59
CA VAL A 120 -4.38 -0.12 -2.01
C VAL A 120 -3.63 1.00 -2.73
N ALA A 121 -3.44 0.88 -4.04
CA ALA A 121 -2.81 1.95 -4.82
C ALA A 121 -3.82 3.04 -5.18
N GLY A 122 -3.41 4.29 -5.03
CA GLY A 122 -4.07 5.45 -5.63
C GLY A 122 -3.46 5.81 -6.98
N ASN A 123 -3.97 6.84 -7.66
CA ASN A 123 -3.48 7.22 -8.98
C ASN A 123 -2.01 7.64 -8.99
N HIS A 124 -1.51 8.27 -7.91
CA HIS A 124 -0.11 8.67 -7.84
C HIS A 124 0.84 7.47 -7.71
N ASP A 125 0.36 6.37 -7.12
CA ASP A 125 1.11 5.12 -7.06
C ASP A 125 1.24 4.47 -8.44
N TRP A 126 0.17 4.54 -9.25
CA TRP A 126 0.17 4.07 -10.63
C TRP A 126 1.09 4.87 -11.56
N TYR A 127 1.44 6.11 -11.20
CA TYR A 127 2.44 6.89 -11.93
C TYR A 127 3.88 6.45 -11.59
N GLY A 128 4.06 5.70 -10.50
CA GLY A 128 5.33 5.10 -10.09
C GLY A 128 5.43 3.63 -10.44
N ASN A 129 6.18 2.89 -9.63
CA ASN A 129 6.34 1.44 -9.75
C ASN A 129 5.45 0.72 -8.73
N ILE A 130 4.21 0.43 -9.11
CA ILE A 130 3.26 -0.29 -8.24
C ILE A 130 3.75 -1.71 -7.91
N THR A 131 4.43 -2.37 -8.85
CA THR A 131 4.97 -3.71 -8.61
C THR A 131 5.99 -3.68 -7.48
N ALA A 132 6.86 -2.67 -7.44
CA ALA A 132 7.78 -2.50 -6.31
C ALA A 132 7.07 -2.31 -4.96
N GLN A 133 5.85 -1.76 -4.91
CA GLN A 133 5.08 -1.68 -3.66
C GLN A 133 4.57 -3.07 -3.23
N ILE A 134 4.10 -3.87 -4.19
CA ILE A 134 3.70 -5.26 -3.96
C ILE A 134 4.91 -6.09 -3.51
N ASP A 135 6.03 -6.02 -4.23
CA ASP A 135 7.24 -6.76 -3.91
C ASP A 135 7.79 -6.38 -2.55
N TYR A 136 7.71 -5.09 -2.18
CA TYR A 136 8.08 -4.62 -0.86
C TYR A 136 7.21 -5.24 0.23
N SER A 137 5.90 -5.30 0.00
CA SER A 137 4.95 -5.96 0.90
C SER A 137 5.30 -7.43 1.13
N LEU A 138 5.60 -8.15 0.05
CA LEU A 138 5.82 -9.59 0.07
C LEU A 138 7.19 -9.97 0.65
N ASN A 139 8.22 -9.14 0.45
CA ASN A 139 9.61 -9.53 0.68
C ASN A 139 10.34 -8.71 1.76
N PHE A 140 9.86 -7.51 2.13
CA PHE A 140 10.62 -6.58 2.96
C PHE A 140 9.91 -6.16 4.26
N ASP A 141 8.62 -5.84 4.20
CA ASP A 141 7.85 -5.42 5.38
C ASP A 141 6.40 -5.89 5.28
N SER A 142 6.09 -7.02 5.94
CA SER A 142 4.73 -7.58 5.99
C SER A 142 3.72 -6.67 6.67
N ARG A 143 4.17 -5.63 7.39
CA ARG A 143 3.30 -4.58 7.94
C ARG A 143 2.67 -3.75 6.82
N TYR A 144 3.42 -3.46 5.76
CA TYR A 144 2.91 -2.80 4.57
C TYR A 144 2.21 -3.86 3.71
N PHE A 145 1.02 -4.28 4.11
CA PHE A 145 0.29 -5.37 3.43
C PHE A 145 -0.36 -4.83 2.15
N PHE A 146 0.14 -5.28 1.01
CA PHE A 146 -0.32 -4.95 -0.33
C PHE A 146 0.03 -6.10 -1.29
N PRO A 147 -0.66 -7.26 -1.18
CA PRO A 147 -0.23 -8.50 -1.83
C PRO A 147 -0.53 -8.56 -3.34
N SER A 148 -1.42 -7.70 -3.81
CA SER A 148 -1.85 -7.56 -5.21
C SER A 148 -2.58 -6.22 -5.35
N ALA A 149 -2.77 -5.71 -6.57
CA ALA A 149 -3.50 -4.45 -6.78
C ALA A 149 -4.95 -4.48 -6.25
N TYR A 150 -5.53 -5.68 -6.18
CA TYR A 150 -6.86 -5.93 -5.63
C TYR A 150 -6.85 -7.21 -4.82
N PHE A 151 -7.43 -7.19 -3.62
CA PHE A 151 -7.55 -8.35 -2.75
C PHE A 151 -8.80 -8.26 -1.87
N VAL A 152 -9.23 -9.40 -1.31
CA VAL A 152 -10.33 -9.48 -0.35
C VAL A 152 -9.79 -9.80 1.03
N ARG A 153 -10.24 -9.00 2.01
CA ARG A 153 -9.93 -9.03 3.45
C ARG A 153 -10.91 -9.85 4.28
N GLU A 154 -10.56 -10.93 4.99
CA GLU A 154 -11.46 -11.53 6.00
C GLU A 154 -10.83 -11.46 7.40
N SER A 155 -11.45 -10.68 8.29
CA SER A 155 -10.95 -10.45 9.66
C SER A 155 -11.94 -10.99 10.69
N TYR A 156 -11.49 -11.93 11.50
CA TYR A 156 -12.25 -12.53 12.59
C TYR A 156 -11.79 -11.97 13.94
N PHE A 157 -12.74 -11.67 14.82
CA PHE A 157 -12.58 -11.06 16.15
C PHE A 157 -13.32 -11.90 17.20
#